data_AF-A0A938JM87-F1
#
_entry.id   AF-A0A938JM87-F1
#
_cell.length_a   1.000
_cell.length_b   1.000
_cell.length_c   1.000
_cell.angle_alpha   90.00
_cell.angle_beta   90.00
_cell.angle_gamma   90.00
#
_symmetry.space_group_name_H-M   'P 1'
#
loop_
_entity.id
_entity.type
_entity.pdbx_description
1 polymer ?
#
loop_
_entity_poly.entity_id
_entity_poly.type
_entity_poly.pdbx_seq_one_letter_code
_entity_poly.pdbx_strand_id
1 'polypeptide(L)' 'MPLISSFYGILIYMFKELKGPHNKPHIHAVYAGAKLTISFDGEIFAGSLPRKQQKPVEV' A
#
# COMPACT_ATOMS: atom_id res chain seq x y z
N MET A 1 -6.24 5.44 -10.90
CA MET A 1 -6.21 4.80 -9.57
C MET A 1 -6.92 5.74 -8.61
N PRO A 2 -8.07 5.35 -8.03
CA PRO A 2 -8.72 6.18 -7.02
C PRO A 2 -7.85 6.23 -5.76
N LEU A 3 -7.58 7.45 -5.28
CA LEU A 3 -7.09 7.68 -3.92
C LEU A 3 -8.28 7.46 -2.99
N ILE A 4 -8.20 6.49 -2.09
CA ILE A 4 -9.30 6.12 -1.20
C ILE A 4 -9.10 6.66 0.22
N SER A 5 -7.87 7.03 0.59
CA SER A 5 -7.55 7.64 1.88
C SER A 5 -6.19 8.33 1.82
N SER A 6 -5.97 9.26 2.75
CA SER A 6 -4.68 9.92 2.94
C SER A 6 -4.49 10.32 4.40
N PHE A 7 -3.32 10.03 4.97
CA PHE A 7 -2.98 10.39 6.34
C PHE A 7 -1.47 10.46 6.54
N TYR A 8 -0.97 11.37 7.38
CA TYR A 8 0.47 11.54 7.67
C TYR A 8 1.39 11.65 6.43
N GLY A 9 0.87 12.17 5.32
CA GLY A 9 1.57 12.24 4.02
C GLY A 9 1.63 10.92 3.24
N ILE A 10 0.98 9.87 3.75
CA ILE A 10 0.81 8.57 3.10
C ILE A 10 -0.45 8.63 2.25
N LEU A 11 -0.34 8.25 0.98
CA LEU A 11 -1.43 8.16 0.03
C LEU A 11 -1.83 6.69 -0.14
N ILE A 12 -3.12 6.38 0.05
CA ILE A 12 -3.64 5.02 -0.07
C ILE A 12 -4.48 4.90 -1.33
N TYR A 13 -4.05 4.01 -2.22
CA TYR A 13 -4.75 3.68 -3.45
C TYR A 13 -5.29 2.26 -3.41
N MET A 14 -6.40 2.06 -4.10
CA MET A 14 -6.93 0.73 -4.41
C MET A 14 -7.26 0.66 -5.88
N PHE A 15 -6.56 -0.21 -6.59
CA PHE A 15 -6.79 -0.46 -8.01
C PHE A 15 -6.28 -1.85 -8.36
N LYS A 16 -6.77 -2.39 -9.47
CA LYS A 16 -6.29 -3.66 -10.01
C LYS A 16 -5.03 -3.42 -10.84
N GLU A 17 -3.94 -4.11 -10.53
CA GLU A 17 -2.79 -4.20 -11.43
C GLU A 17 -3.12 -5.15 -12.59
N LEU A 18 -3.08 -4.65 -13.82
CA LEU A 18 -3.25 -5.48 -15.01
C LEU A 18 -2.02 -6.37 -15.16
N LYS A 19 -2.18 -7.69 -14.96
CA LYS A 19 -1.13 -8.72 -14.92
C LYS A 19 -0.25 -8.72 -13.66
N GLY A 20 -0.74 -8.18 -12.55
CA GLY A 20 -0.06 -8.28 -11.26
C GLY A 20 -0.01 -9.74 -10.74
N PRO A 21 1.03 -10.12 -9.98
CA PRO A 21 1.18 -11.48 -9.43
C PRO A 21 0.19 -11.81 -8.30
N HIS A 22 -0.54 -10.83 -7.77
CA HIS A 22 -1.37 -10.99 -6.59
C HIS A 22 -2.87 -10.86 -6.94
N ASN A 23 -3.62 -11.94 -6.77
CA ASN A 23 -5.08 -11.98 -6.92
C ASN A 23 -5.85 -11.75 -5.61
N LYS A 24 -5.15 -11.39 -4.54
CA LYS A 24 -5.77 -11.09 -3.23
C LYS A 24 -6.10 -9.59 -3.13
N PRO A 25 -7.19 -9.20 -2.46
CA PRO A 25 -7.47 -7.79 -2.17
C PRO A 25 -6.30 -7.12 -1.43
N HIS A 26 -5.85 -5.97 -1.94
CA HIS A 26 -4.71 -5.23 -1.39
C HIS A 26 -4.86 -3.72 -1.61
N ILE A 27 -4.04 -2.98 -0.88
CA ILE A 27 -3.86 -1.54 -1.05
C ILE A 27 -2.43 -1.23 -1.48
N HIS A 28 -2.25 -0.08 -2.12
CA HIS A 28 -0.95 0.49 -2.41
C HIS A 28 -0.78 1.75 -1.57
N ALA A 29 0.19 1.73 -0.66
CA ALA A 29 0.58 2.87 0.15
C ALA A 29 1.80 3.55 -0.49
N VAL A 30 1.74 4.87 -0.62
CA VAL A 30 2.81 5.69 -1.22
C VAL A 30 3.21 6.79 -0.25
N TYR A 31 4.52 6.95 0.00
CA TYR A 31 5.07 8.02 0.82
C TYR A 31 6.43 8.47 0.26
N ALA A 32 6.59 9.76 -0.04
CA ALA A 32 7.85 10.34 -0.49
C ALA A 32 8.55 9.55 -1.62
N GLY A 33 7.78 9.02 -2.58
CA GLY A 33 8.28 8.19 -3.68
C GLY A 33 8.46 6.69 -3.36
N ALA A 34 8.49 6.31 -2.08
CA ALA A 34 8.44 4.92 -1.66
C ALA A 34 7.04 4.34 -1.82
N LYS A 35 6.96 3.03 -2.10
CA LYS A 35 5.70 2.31 -2.31
C LYS A 35 5.71 1.01 -1.51
N LEU A 36 4.55 0.66 -0.96
CA LEU A 36 4.27 -0.60 -0.29
C LEU A 36 2.94 -1.14 -0.80
N THR A 37 2.93 -2.40 -1.20
CA THR A 37 1.71 -3.13 -1.54
C THR A 37 1.46 -4.17 -0.46
N ILE A 38 0.30 -4.10 0.19
CA ILE A 38 -0.05 -4.95 1.33
C ILE A 38 -1.50 -5.42 1.23
N SER A 39 -1.73 -6.70 1.55
CA SER A 39 -3.06 -7.29 1.63
C SER A 39 -3.80 -6.87 2.91
N PHE A 40 -5.10 -7.13 2.97
CA PHE A 40 -5.87 -6.89 4.20
C PHE A 40 -5.56 -7.87 5.34
N ASP A 41 -4.86 -8.97 5.05
CA ASP A 41 -4.39 -9.92 6.06
C ASP A 41 -2.98 -9.57 6.58
N GLY A 42 -2.41 -8.43 6.16
CA GLY A 42 -1.07 -7.98 6.55
C GLY A 42 0.08 -8.59 5.75
N GLU A 43 -0.21 -9.48 4.79
CA GLU A 43 0.82 -10.01 3.88
C GLU A 43 1.35 -8.89 2.97
N ILE A 44 2.65 -8.62 3.05
CA ILE A 44 3.34 -7.66 2.19
C ILE A 44 3.68 -8.34 0.87
N PHE A 45 3.19 -7.75 -0.22
CA PHE A 45 3.43 -8.23 -1.57
C PHE A 45 4.69 -7.66 -2.20
N ALA A 46 4.92 -6.35 -2.02
CA ALA A 46 6.08 -5.68 -2.60
C ALA A 46 6.38 -4.35 -1.91
N GLY A 47 7.65 -3.98 -1.94
CA GLY A 47 8.11 -2.66 -1.50
C GLY A 47 8.14 -2.50 0.02
N SER A 48 8.35 -1.27 0.45
CA SER A 48 8.40 -0.86 1.85
C SER A 48 8.26 0.66 1.95
N LEU A 49 7.87 1.14 3.12
CA LEU A 49 7.93 2.55 3.47
C LEU A 49 8.99 2.74 4.57
N PRO A 50 9.43 3.97 4.87
CA PRO A 50 10.22 4.18 6.07
C PRO A 50 9.43 3.72 7.30
N ARG A 51 10.11 3.08 8.26
CA ARG A 51 9.49 2.32 9.37
C ARG A 51 8.40 3.09 10.14
N LYS A 52 8.54 4.41 10.26
CA LYS A 52 7.55 5.27 10.95
C LYS A 52 6.23 5.39 10.17
N GLN A 53 6.28 5.36 8.84
CA GLN A 53 5.14 5.45 7.94
C GLN A 53 4.56 4.09 7.59
N GLN A 54 5.37 3.04 7.62
CA GLN A 54 4.91 1.66 7.43
C GLN A 54 4.06 1.18 8.62
N LYS A 55 4.46 1.51 9.85
CA LYS A 55 3.74 1.11 11.07
C LYS A 55 2.23 1.43 11.09
N PRO A 56 1.76 2.63 10.74
CA PRO A 56 0.31 2.92 10.70
C PRO A 56 -0.43 2.23 9.54
N VAL A 57 0.28 1.62 8.58
CA VAL A 57 -0.30 0.85 7.47
C VAL A 57 -0.43 -0.64 7.82
N GLU A 58 0.48 -1.16 8.65
CA GLU A 58 0.67 -2.60 8.94
C GLU A 58 0.04 -3.11 10.23
N VAL A 59 -0.84 -2.31 10.87
CA VAL A 59 -1.34 -2.45 12.25
C VAL A 59 -1.30 -3.86 12.84
#